data_AF-A0A7D9IR71-F1
#
_entry.id   AF-A0A7D9IR71-F1
#
_cell.length_a   1.000
_cell.length_b   1.000
_cell.length_c   1.000
_cell.angle_alpha   90.00
_cell.angle_beta   90.00
_cell.angle_gamma   90.00
#
_symmetry.space_group_name_H-M   'P 1'
#
loop_
_entity.id
_entity.type
_entity.pdbx_description
1 polymer ?
#
loop_
_entity_poly.entity_id
_entity_poly.type
_entity_poly.pdbx_seq_one_letter_code
_entity_poly.pdbx_strand_id
1 'polypeptide(L)'
;MVETHNPISDGLHHKILLSNFLAQTEALMKGKTPEEAAKELQAAGISEKDIEALLSHKVFSGNRPTNSVVLQKLTPNSLGALIAMYEHKIFVQGKIWDINSFDQWGPIDFSYMQPS
;
A
#
# COMPACT_ATOMS: atom_id res chain seq x y z
N MET A 1 6.09 -18.67 11.23
CA MET A 1 4.75 -18.05 11.12
C MET A 1 4.82 -16.68 11.79
N VAL A 2 4.09 -15.67 11.32
CA VAL A 2 4.16 -14.30 11.88
C VAL A 2 3.59 -14.30 13.30
N GLU A 3 4.31 -13.71 14.25
CA GLU A 3 3.96 -13.67 15.66
C GLU A 3 3.26 -12.36 16.03
N THR A 4 2.08 -12.47 16.66
CA THR A 4 1.36 -11.31 17.19
C THR A 4 2.00 -10.80 18.47
N HIS A 5 2.07 -9.47 18.64
CA HIS A 5 2.39 -8.83 19.91
C HIS A 5 1.22 -8.82 20.89
N ASN A 6 0.00 -9.07 20.39
CA ASN A 6 -1.21 -9.02 21.19
C ASN A 6 -2.05 -10.29 20.96
N PRO A 7 -1.85 -11.35 21.77
CA PRO A 7 -2.55 -12.62 21.64
C PRO A 7 -3.94 -12.57 22.31
N ILE A 8 -4.77 -11.59 21.94
CA ILE A 8 -6.18 -11.56 22.35
C ILE A 8 -6.99 -12.38 21.34
N SER A 9 -7.92 -13.20 21.83
CA SER A 9 -8.80 -14.05 21.00
C SER A 9 -8.03 -14.97 20.05
N ASP A 10 -7.04 -15.72 20.55
CA ASP A 10 -6.19 -16.65 19.78
C ASP A 10 -5.51 -16.05 18.54
N GLY A 11 -5.23 -14.75 18.57
CA GLY A 11 -4.59 -14.06 17.43
C GLY A 11 -5.51 -13.89 16.22
N LEU A 12 -6.84 -14.00 16.41
CA LEU A 12 -7.85 -13.80 15.36
C LEU A 12 -7.66 -12.46 14.63
N HIS A 13 -7.40 -11.38 15.37
CA HIS A 13 -7.15 -10.06 14.79
C HIS A 13 -5.92 -10.03 13.88
N HIS A 14 -4.85 -10.75 14.28
CA HIS A 14 -3.63 -10.83 13.50
C HIS A 14 -3.84 -11.67 12.22
N LYS A 15 -4.64 -12.75 12.32
CA LYS A 15 -5.04 -13.55 11.17
C LYS A 15 -5.90 -12.75 10.18
N ILE A 16 -6.88 -11.98 10.66
CA ILE A 16 -7.70 -11.08 9.82
C ILE A 16 -6.83 -10.03 9.14
N LEU A 17 -5.88 -9.43 9.86
CA LEU A 17 -4.96 -8.45 9.30
C LEU A 17 -4.10 -9.03 8.17
N LEU A 18 -3.52 -10.23 8.38
CA LEU A 18 -2.73 -10.92 7.36
C LEU A 18 -3.57 -11.30 6.14
N SER A 19 -4.79 -11.80 6.35
CA SER A 19 -5.72 -12.10 5.26
C SER A 19 -6.04 -10.85 4.44
N ASN A 20 -6.30 -9.71 5.09
CA ASN A 20 -6.55 -8.44 4.41
C ASN A 20 -5.29 -7.94 3.67
N PHE A 21 -4.11 -8.06 4.27
CA PHE A 21 -2.85 -7.67 3.64
C PHE A 21 -2.61 -8.44 2.34
N LEU A 22 -2.74 -9.77 2.39
CA LEU A 22 -2.59 -10.64 1.22
C LEU A 22 -3.68 -10.38 0.18
N ALA A 23 -4.94 -10.27 0.61
CA ALA A 23 -6.07 -9.99 -0.28
C ALA A 23 -5.91 -8.63 -1.00
N GLN A 24 -5.39 -7.60 -0.33
CA GLN A 24 -5.09 -6.31 -0.95
C GLN A 24 -3.96 -6.42 -1.97
N THR A 25 -2.89 -7.16 -1.65
CA THR A 25 -1.79 -7.35 -2.60
C THR A 25 -2.27 -8.09 -3.85
N GLU A 26 -3.07 -9.13 -3.65
CA GLU A 26 -3.66 -9.94 -4.70
C GLU A 26 -4.67 -9.14 -5.55
N ALA A 27 -5.53 -8.34 -4.93
CA ALA A 27 -6.48 -7.47 -5.63
C ALA A 27 -5.77 -6.39 -6.46
N LEU A 28 -4.68 -5.81 -5.94
CA LEU A 28 -3.87 -4.82 -6.66
C LEU A 28 -3.11 -5.45 -7.84
N MET A 29 -2.72 -6.73 -7.71
CA MET A 29 -2.05 -7.49 -8.76
C MET A 29 -3.02 -7.98 -9.85
N LYS A 30 -4.06 -8.74 -9.48
CA LYS A 30 -5.03 -9.33 -10.41
C LYS A 30 -5.95 -8.30 -11.03
N GLY A 31 -6.25 -7.23 -10.30
CA GLY A 31 -7.36 -6.34 -10.67
C GLY A 31 -8.70 -7.08 -10.61
N LYS A 32 -9.71 -6.47 -11.22
CA LYS A 32 -11.04 -7.05 -11.36
C LYS A 32 -11.67 -6.53 -12.64
N THR A 33 -11.98 -7.45 -13.55
CA THR A 33 -12.57 -7.09 -14.83
C THR A 33 -14.03 -6.67 -14.67
N PRO A 34 -14.59 -5.89 -15.63
CA PRO A 34 -16.00 -5.53 -15.63
C PRO A 34 -16.92 -6.76 -15.63
N GLU A 35 -16.54 -7.81 -16.35
CA GLU A 35 -17.33 -9.04 -16.46
C GLU A 35 -17.39 -9.81 -15.13
N GLU A 36 -16.28 -9.89 -14.40
CA GLU A 36 -16.22 -10.52 -13.07
C GLU A 36 -16.98 -9.69 -12.02
N ALA A 37 -16.85 -8.35 -12.07
CA ALA A 37 -17.60 -7.46 -11.20
C ALA A 37 -19.11 -7.53 -11.45
N ALA A 38 -19.54 -7.59 -12.71
CA ALA A 38 -20.94 -7.75 -13.08
C ALA A 38 -21.51 -9.10 -12.62
N LYS A 39 -20.79 -10.21 -12.81
CA LYS A 39 -21.21 -11.54 -12.35
C LYS A 39 -21.38 -11.61 -10.84
N GLU A 40 -20.48 -11.01 -10.06
CA GLU A 40 -20.63 -10.94 -8.61
C GLU A 40 -21.82 -10.06 -8.17
N LEU A 41 -22.02 -8.91 -8.82
CA LEU A 41 -23.13 -8.02 -8.49
C LEU A 41 -24.49 -8.65 -8.84
N GLN A 42 -24.56 -9.43 -9.93
CA GLN A 42 -25.73 -10.23 -10.29
C GLN A 42 -25.97 -11.36 -9.28
N ALA A 43 -24.91 -12.08 -8.88
CA ALA A 43 -25.00 -13.13 -7.87
C ALA A 43 -25.41 -12.59 -6.48
N ALA A 44 -25.08 -11.33 -6.18
CA ALA A 44 -25.50 -10.63 -4.96
C ALA A 44 -26.97 -10.15 -4.99
N GLY A 45 -27.70 -10.38 -6.09
CA GLY A 45 -29.13 -10.05 -6.21
C GLY A 45 -29.41 -8.55 -6.38
N ILE A 46 -28.44 -7.77 -6.86
CA ILE A 46 -28.60 -6.33 -7.09
C ILE A 46 -29.34 -6.09 -8.42
N SER A 47 -30.18 -5.06 -8.47
CA SER A 47 -30.96 -4.73 -9.67
C SER A 47 -30.04 -4.29 -10.82
N GLU A 48 -30.33 -4.68 -12.07
CA GLU A 48 -29.48 -4.37 -13.24
C GLU A 48 -29.14 -2.87 -13.36
N LYS A 49 -30.04 -1.99 -12.94
CA LYS A 49 -29.86 -0.54 -12.93
C LYS A 49 -28.81 -0.06 -11.92
N ASP A 50 -28.74 -0.72 -10.76
CA ASP A 50 -27.74 -0.43 -9.73
C ASP A 50 -26.40 -1.11 -10.06
N ILE A 51 -26.43 -2.22 -10.81
CA ILE A 51 -25.22 -2.91 -11.27
C ILE A 51 -24.40 -2.02 -12.18
N GLU A 52 -25.00 -1.31 -13.15
CA GLU A 52 -24.27 -0.37 -14.03
C GLU A 52 -23.62 0.77 -13.23
N ALA A 53 -24.31 1.33 -12.24
CA ALA A 53 -23.76 2.38 -11.39
C ALA A 53 -22.59 1.86 -10.53
N LEU A 54 -22.73 0.67 -9.94
CA LEU A 54 -21.73 0.07 -9.06
C LEU A 54 -20.55 -0.56 -9.79
N LEU A 55 -20.74 -0.95 -11.06
CA LEU A 55 -19.70 -1.53 -11.93
C LEU A 55 -18.50 -0.60 -12.03
N SER A 56 -18.74 0.68 -12.32
CA SER A 56 -17.70 1.70 -12.45
C SER A 56 -16.82 1.83 -11.20
N HIS A 57 -17.39 1.60 -10.00
CA HIS A 57 -16.69 1.65 -8.71
C HIS A 57 -16.05 0.31 -8.31
N LYS A 58 -16.42 -0.81 -8.94
CA LYS A 58 -15.90 -2.15 -8.63
C LYS A 58 -14.92 -2.70 -9.67
N VAL A 59 -14.72 -2.00 -10.80
CA VAL A 59 -13.69 -2.32 -11.79
C VAL A 59 -12.34 -1.80 -11.29
N PHE A 60 -11.36 -2.70 -11.21
CA PHE A 60 -9.99 -2.35 -10.90
C PHE A 60 -9.12 -2.79 -12.07
N SER A 61 -8.43 -1.86 -12.72
CA SER A 61 -7.55 -2.15 -13.86
C SER A 61 -6.38 -3.10 -13.52
N GLY A 62 -6.15 -3.39 -12.24
CA GLY A 62 -5.05 -4.23 -11.78
C GLY A 62 -3.69 -3.64 -12.12
N ASN A 63 -2.67 -4.51 -12.14
CA ASN A 63 -1.30 -4.16 -12.51
C ASN A 63 -0.69 -3.00 -11.71
N ARG A 64 -1.10 -2.87 -10.44
CA ARG A 64 -0.50 -1.90 -9.52
C ARG A 64 0.63 -2.60 -8.77
N PRO A 65 1.91 -2.31 -9.08
CA PRO A 65 3.02 -2.97 -8.42
C PRO A 65 3.02 -2.61 -6.93
N THR A 66 3.13 -3.62 -6.08
CA THR A 66 3.21 -3.48 -4.63
C THR A 66 4.40 -4.25 -4.11
N ASN A 67 5.07 -3.69 -3.10
CA ASN A 67 6.17 -4.34 -2.41
C ASN A 67 5.69 -4.81 -1.04
N SER A 68 5.65 -6.12 -0.84
CA SER A 68 5.25 -6.72 0.43
C SER A 68 6.46 -7.13 1.24
N VAL A 69 6.71 -6.44 2.36
CA VAL A 69 7.79 -6.77 3.30
C VAL A 69 7.17 -7.46 4.51
N VAL A 70 7.43 -8.77 4.65
CA VAL A 70 6.90 -9.57 5.75
C VAL A 70 8.00 -9.80 6.78
N LEU A 71 7.73 -9.37 8.02
CA LEU A 71 8.58 -9.64 9.17
C LEU A 71 7.91 -10.66 10.07
N GLN A 72 8.69 -11.53 10.72
CA GLN A 72 8.14 -12.50 11.67
C GLN A 72 7.58 -11.81 12.93
N LYS A 73 8.25 -10.78 13.44
CA LYS A 73 7.85 -10.02 14.62
C LYS A 73 8.51 -8.65 14.62
N LEU A 74 7.76 -7.60 14.92
CA LEU A 74 8.27 -6.25 15.09
C LEU A 74 9.02 -6.10 16.43
N THR A 75 10.28 -6.51 16.45
CA THR A 75 11.24 -6.27 17.54
C THR A 75 12.08 -5.02 17.27
N PRO A 76 12.73 -4.41 18.28
CA PRO A 76 13.63 -3.27 18.07
C PRO A 76 14.70 -3.53 17.00
N ASN A 77 15.23 -4.76 16.95
CA ASN A 77 16.18 -5.19 15.93
C ASN A 77 15.55 -5.17 14.52
N SER A 78 14.36 -5.77 14.35
CA SER A 78 13.68 -5.76 13.05
C SER A 78 13.23 -4.37 12.61
N LEU A 79 12.91 -3.48 13.57
CA LEU A 79 12.57 -2.09 13.28
C LEU A 79 13.82 -1.33 12.80
N GLY A 80 14.96 -1.50 13.47
CA GLY A 80 16.23 -0.93 13.02
C GLY A 80 16.62 -1.41 11.62
N ALA A 81 16.45 -2.70 11.35
CA ALA A 81 16.70 -3.27 10.02
C ALA A 81 15.77 -2.68 8.94
N LEU A 82 14.48 -2.44 9.26
CA LEU A 82 13.56 -1.77 8.33
C LEU A 82 13.98 -0.34 8.04
N ILE A 83 14.36 0.42 9.06
CA ILE A 83 14.79 1.82 8.91
C ILE A 83 16.05 1.87 8.03
N ALA A 84 17.06 1.06 8.35
CA ALA A 84 18.30 0.97 7.57
C ALA A 84 18.05 0.55 6.11
N MET A 85 17.10 -0.37 5.87
CA MET A 85 16.69 -0.76 4.52
C MET A 85 16.14 0.43 3.73
N TYR A 86 15.30 1.28 4.35
CA TYR A 86 14.76 2.47 3.69
C TYR A 86 15.82 3.56 3.48
N GLU A 87 16.75 3.75 4.42
CA GLU A 87 17.87 4.67 4.28
C GLU A 87 18.76 4.27 3.10
N HIS A 88 19.11 2.98 3.00
CA HIS A 88 19.90 2.47 1.87
C HIS A 88 19.15 2.58 0.54
N LYS A 89 17.83 2.36 0.53
CA LYS A 89 17.01 2.56 -0.67
C LYS A 89 17.11 4.01 -1.17
N ILE A 90 16.95 4.98 -0.29
CA ILE A 90 17.04 6.41 -0.64
C ILE A 90 18.45 6.77 -1.11
N PHE A 91 19.48 6.28 -0.41
CA PHE A 91 20.87 6.50 -0.78
C PHE A 91 21.21 5.96 -2.18
N VAL A 92 20.81 4.72 -2.48
CA VAL A 92 21.04 4.10 -3.80
C VAL A 92 20.26 4.86 -4.88
N GLN A 93 19.01 5.25 -4.62
CA GLN A 93 18.21 6.03 -5.57
C GLN A 93 18.85 7.39 -5.88
N GLY A 94 19.33 8.11 -4.87
CA GLY A 94 19.99 9.38 -5.08
C GLY A 94 21.36 9.26 -5.76
N LYS A 95 22.10 8.17 -5.50
CA LYS A 95 23.33 7.86 -6.26
C LYS A 95 23.07 7.52 -7.73
N ILE A 96 22.00 6.79 -8.04
CA ILE A 96 21.61 6.48 -9.43
C ILE A 96 21.18 7.75 -10.17
N TRP A 97 20.45 8.64 -9.51
CA TRP A 97 19.97 9.89 -10.12
C TRP A 97 20.99 11.03 -10.09
N ASP A 98 22.20 10.80 -9.56
CA ASP A 98 23.26 11.81 -9.40
C ASP A 98 22.78 13.08 -8.66
N ILE A 99 21.85 12.90 -7.71
CA ILE A 99 21.29 13.96 -6.88
C ILE A 99 21.94 13.85 -5.50
N ASN A 100 22.33 15.00 -4.92
CA ASN A 100 22.84 15.05 -3.56
C ASN A 100 21.72 14.68 -2.57
N SER A 101 21.71 13.43 -2.10
CA SER A 101 20.66 12.88 -1.21
C SER A 101 20.66 13.47 0.20
N PHE A 102 21.63 14.34 0.50
CA PHE A 102 21.83 14.97 1.81
C PHE A 102 21.60 16.49 1.79
N ASP A 103 21.22 17.08 0.64
CA ASP A 103 20.94 18.51 0.54
C ASP A 103 19.44 18.79 0.80
N GLN A 104 19.15 19.72 1.70
CA GLN A 104 17.78 20.12 2.05
C GLN A 104 17.58 21.62 1.79
N TRP A 105 17.43 22.01 0.52
CA TRP A 105 17.08 23.38 0.11
C TRP A 105 15.57 23.57 -0.13
N GLY A 106 14.72 23.03 0.76
CA GLY A 106 13.28 23.23 0.69
C GLY A 106 12.75 23.56 2.09
N PRO A 107 12.42 24.83 2.41
CA PRO A 107 11.94 25.91 1.52
C PRO A 107 12.84 27.16 1.54
N ILE A 108 13.24 27.69 0.36
CA ILE A 108 13.47 29.14 0.28
C ILE A 108 12.08 29.76 0.35
N ASP A 109 11.72 30.23 1.53
CA ASP A 109 10.54 31.07 1.74
C ASP A 109 10.65 32.31 0.83
N PHE A 110 9.76 32.40 -0.16
CA PHE A 110 9.67 33.53 -1.09
C PHE A 110 8.99 34.76 -0.48
N SER A 111 8.86 34.84 0.84
CA SER A 111 8.26 35.98 1.55
C SER A 111 9.08 37.28 1.49
N TYR A 112 10.34 37.25 1.02
CA TYR A 112 11.23 38.43 0.98
C TYR A 112 11.38 39.10 -0.39
N MET A 113 10.60 38.73 -1.42
CA MET A 113 10.69 39.33 -2.76
C MET A 113 9.53 40.31 -3.05
N GLN A 114 9.30 41.27 -2.15
CA GLN A 114 8.49 42.47 -2.40
C GLN A 114 9.42 43.70 -2.35
N PRO A 115 9.78 44.33 -3.48
CA PRO A 115 10.38 45.66 -3.45
C PRO A 115 9.29 46.72 -3.31
N SER A 116 9.48 47.64 -2.35
CA SER A 116 8.78 48.92 -2.21
C SER A 116 9.03 49.86 -3.38
#